data_AF-A0A6N7MHX5-F1
#
_entry.id   AF-A0A6N7MHX5-F1
#
_cell.length_a   1.000
_cell.length_b   1.000
_cell.length_c   1.000
_cell.angle_alpha   90.00
_cell.angle_beta   90.00
_cell.angle_gamma   90.00
#
_symmetry.space_group_name_H-M   'P 1'
#
loop_
_entity.id
_entity.type
_entity.pdbx_description
1 polymer ?
#
loop_
_entity_poly.entity_id
_entity_poly.type
_entity_poly.pdbx_seq_one_letter_code
_entity_poly.pdbx_strand_id
1 'polypeptide(L)'
;MFRLLTFAVVGLSLFQISCKKEIEQTKYKIPGLITAPPMGWNSFDSYGVYLHEEVALANIEEMAKTYLPYGYEYFIVDNGWYGEYKLIPGTKYADEKHASDVRLNEYGLVQPSITYFPSGLKPLIERAHSLGLKFGLHLMRGIPRKAVQLNLPIKGTKYRAKDIADTSSICKWCHYNYGVDMDKPGAQEYYNSLINQLADLLKQMI
;
A
#
# COMPACT_ATOMS: atom_id res chain seq x y z
N MET A 1 -56.11 14.34 64.14
CA MET A 1 -54.91 14.89 64.79
C MET A 1 -53.74 13.99 64.42
N PHE A 2 -52.57 14.56 64.07
CA PHE A 2 -51.33 13.92 63.55
C PHE A 2 -51.35 13.59 62.04
N ARG A 3 -50.92 14.52 61.18
CA ARG A 3 -49.53 14.94 60.79
C ARG A 3 -49.10 14.23 59.49
N LEU A 4 -49.28 14.95 58.37
CA LEU A 4 -48.65 14.69 57.08
C LEU A 4 -47.12 14.64 57.24
N LEU A 5 -46.49 13.60 56.68
CA LEU A 5 -45.07 13.57 56.34
C LEU A 5 -44.97 13.55 54.82
N THR A 6 -44.67 14.71 54.25
CA THR A 6 -44.40 14.90 52.83
C THR A 6 -43.00 14.35 52.54
N PHE A 7 -42.92 13.22 51.85
CA PHE A 7 -41.66 12.74 51.27
C PHE A 7 -41.39 13.51 49.97
N ALA A 8 -40.41 14.40 49.98
CA ALA A 8 -39.88 15.00 48.77
C ALA A 8 -38.97 13.96 48.07
N VAL A 9 -39.46 13.38 46.98
CA VAL A 9 -38.62 12.57 46.08
C VAL A 9 -37.80 13.54 45.22
N VAL A 10 -36.54 13.73 45.58
CA VAL A 10 -35.56 14.42 44.73
C VAL A 10 -35.16 13.45 43.62
N GLY A 11 -35.75 13.62 42.44
CA GLY A 11 -35.34 12.90 41.23
C GLY A 11 -33.95 13.34 40.81
N LEU A 12 -32.93 12.54 41.11
CA LEU A 12 -31.60 12.69 40.51
C LEU A 12 -31.69 12.18 39.06
N SER A 13 -31.99 13.08 38.12
CA SER A 13 -31.81 12.79 36.70
C SER A 13 -30.31 12.72 36.41
N LEU A 14 -29.76 11.50 36.42
CA LEU A 14 -28.47 11.21 35.84
C LEU A 14 -28.55 11.50 34.33
N PHE A 15 -28.19 12.72 33.94
CA PHE A 15 -27.80 13.01 32.57
C PHE A 15 -26.55 12.18 32.28
N GLN A 16 -26.75 10.98 31.75
CA GLN A 16 -25.69 10.27 31.08
C GLN A 16 -25.29 11.11 29.88
N ILE A 17 -24.24 11.92 30.04
CA ILE A 17 -23.49 12.49 28.94
C ILE A 17 -22.86 11.30 28.23
N SER A 18 -23.62 10.70 27.32
CA SER A 18 -23.09 9.78 26.32
C SER A 18 -22.19 10.63 25.43
N CYS A 19 -20.91 10.70 25.78
CA CYS A 19 -19.89 11.29 24.93
C CYS A 19 -19.66 10.32 23.76
N LYS A 20 -20.62 10.29 22.83
CA LYS A 20 -20.35 9.78 21.49
C LYS A 20 -19.38 10.78 20.88
N LYS A 21 -18.10 10.41 20.81
CA LYS A 21 -17.18 11.03 19.86
C LYS A 21 -17.82 10.82 18.49
N GLU A 22 -18.50 11.84 17.97
CA GLU A 22 -18.74 11.93 16.54
C GLU A 22 -17.36 11.96 15.90
N ILE A 23 -17.04 10.89 15.18
CA ILE A 23 -15.94 10.91 14.23
C ILE A 23 -16.43 11.84 13.13
N GLU A 24 -16.08 13.12 13.25
CA GLU A 24 -16.25 14.07 12.17
C GLU A 24 -15.43 13.51 11.00
N GLN A 25 -16.11 12.91 10.01
CA GLN A 25 -15.50 12.56 8.74
C GLN A 25 -15.05 13.88 8.11
N THR A 26 -13.83 14.30 8.41
CA THR A 26 -13.15 15.30 7.61
C THR A 26 -13.12 14.75 6.21
N LYS A 27 -13.99 15.31 5.36
CA LYS A 27 -14.00 15.05 3.93
C LYS A 27 -12.71 15.65 3.41
N TYR A 28 -11.61 14.90 3.51
CA TYR A 28 -10.33 15.23 2.88
C TYR A 28 -10.58 15.24 1.36
N LYS A 29 -11.12 16.34 0.85
CA LYS A 29 -10.88 16.74 -0.53
C LYS A 29 -9.39 17.02 -0.56
N ILE A 30 -8.62 16.14 -1.18
CA ILE A 30 -7.30 16.52 -1.67
C ILE A 30 -7.58 17.29 -2.96
N PRO A 31 -7.75 18.62 -2.91
CA PRO A 31 -8.32 19.35 -4.03
C PRO A 31 -7.28 19.39 -5.16
N GLY A 32 -7.70 19.10 -6.39
CA GLY A 32 -6.88 19.33 -7.58
C GLY A 32 -5.89 18.22 -7.99
N LEU A 33 -5.91 17.05 -7.33
CA LEU A 33 -5.01 15.94 -7.72
C LEU A 33 -5.54 15.15 -8.94
N ILE A 34 -6.86 15.06 -9.09
CA ILE A 34 -7.54 14.33 -10.17
C ILE A 34 -8.78 15.15 -10.59
N THR A 35 -8.87 15.51 -11.87
CA THR A 35 -9.98 16.30 -12.44
C THR A 35 -10.92 15.48 -13.33
N ALA A 36 -10.52 14.25 -13.70
CA ALA A 36 -11.28 13.28 -14.48
C ALA A 36 -10.92 11.85 -14.04
N PRO A 37 -11.75 10.82 -14.32
CA PRO A 37 -11.39 9.44 -14.02
C PRO A 37 -10.00 9.08 -14.58
N PRO A 38 -9.09 8.50 -13.78
CA PRO A 38 -7.77 8.09 -14.26
C PRO A 38 -7.88 7.09 -15.43
N MET A 39 -7.21 7.38 -16.54
CA MET A 39 -7.13 6.49 -17.70
C MET A 39 -5.70 5.99 -17.87
N GLY A 40 -5.54 4.70 -18.11
CA GLY A 40 -4.21 4.11 -18.18
C GLY A 40 -4.22 2.62 -18.48
N TRP A 41 -3.07 2.00 -18.24
CA TRP A 41 -2.82 0.58 -18.41
C TRP A 41 -2.37 -0.03 -17.08
N ASN A 42 -2.78 -1.28 -16.84
CA ASN A 42 -2.39 -2.05 -15.68
C ASN A 42 -1.92 -3.44 -16.12
N SER A 43 -0.84 -3.93 -15.51
CA SER A 43 -0.20 -5.17 -15.93
C SER A 43 -0.96 -6.46 -15.63
N PHE A 44 -1.94 -6.46 -14.74
CA PHE A 44 -2.50 -7.67 -14.15
C PHE A 44 -3.17 -8.59 -15.18
N ASP A 45 -4.00 -8.07 -16.07
CA ASP A 45 -4.75 -8.92 -17.00
C ASP A 45 -3.87 -9.53 -18.10
N SER A 46 -2.76 -8.87 -18.45
CA SER A 46 -1.81 -9.38 -19.45
C SER A 46 -0.71 -10.25 -18.84
N TYR A 47 -0.27 -9.90 -17.63
CA TYR A 47 0.95 -10.43 -17.03
C TYR A 47 0.77 -10.98 -15.61
N GLY A 48 -0.41 -10.93 -15.02
CA GLY A 48 -0.64 -11.30 -13.62
C GLY A 48 0.43 -10.70 -12.72
N VAL A 49 1.30 -11.57 -12.20
CA VAL A 49 2.42 -11.21 -11.33
C VAL A 49 3.83 -11.30 -11.95
N TYR A 50 3.92 -11.54 -13.26
CA TYR A 50 5.18 -11.81 -13.99
C TYR A 50 5.61 -10.71 -14.98
N LEU A 51 5.10 -9.49 -14.83
CA LEU A 51 5.66 -8.34 -15.55
C LEU A 51 7.15 -8.20 -15.18
N HIS A 52 8.01 -8.01 -16.19
CA HIS A 52 9.45 -7.84 -16.03
C HIS A 52 9.97 -6.67 -16.87
N GLU A 53 11.15 -6.18 -16.52
CA GLU A 53 11.73 -4.90 -16.96
C GLU A 53 11.65 -4.66 -18.48
N GLU A 54 12.10 -5.61 -19.30
CA GLU A 54 12.10 -5.49 -20.76
C GLU A 54 10.69 -5.28 -21.34
N VAL A 55 9.73 -6.09 -20.89
CA VAL A 55 8.34 -6.03 -21.36
C VAL A 55 7.62 -4.81 -20.79
N ALA A 56 7.93 -4.40 -19.56
CA ALA A 56 7.40 -3.16 -18.99
C ALA A 56 7.84 -1.96 -19.83
N LEU A 57 9.12 -1.89 -20.21
CA LEU A 57 9.65 -0.82 -21.06
C LEU A 57 8.94 -0.80 -22.43
N ALA A 58 8.78 -1.97 -23.08
CA ALA A 58 8.09 -2.05 -24.37
C ALA A 58 6.62 -1.56 -24.28
N ASN A 59 5.90 -1.90 -23.21
CA ASN A 59 4.53 -1.41 -23.00
C ASN A 59 4.48 0.10 -22.70
N ILE A 60 5.49 0.65 -22.00
CA ILE A 60 5.62 2.10 -21.79
C ILE A 60 5.75 2.84 -23.13
N GLU A 61 6.63 2.38 -24.03
CA GLU A 61 6.82 2.98 -25.36
C GLU A 61 5.53 2.94 -26.18
N GLU A 62 4.88 1.78 -26.24
CA GLU A 62 3.66 1.61 -27.02
C GLU A 62 2.50 2.42 -26.43
N MET A 63 2.40 2.49 -25.10
CA MET A 63 1.38 3.30 -24.43
C MET A 63 1.53 4.79 -24.73
N ALA A 64 2.75 5.31 -24.64
CA ALA A 64 3.06 6.70 -24.95
C ALA A 64 2.78 7.04 -26.42
N LYS A 65 3.12 6.13 -27.34
CA LYS A 65 2.91 6.33 -28.78
C LYS A 65 1.42 6.28 -29.17
N THR A 66 0.69 5.30 -28.65
CA THR A 66 -0.63 4.94 -29.18
C THR A 66 -1.78 5.48 -28.34
N TYR A 67 -1.66 5.52 -27.01
CA TYR A 67 -2.78 5.82 -26.11
C TYR A 67 -2.67 7.16 -25.38
N LEU A 68 -1.45 7.67 -25.14
CA LEU A 68 -1.26 8.98 -24.51
C LEU A 68 -1.92 10.14 -25.28
N PRO A 69 -1.91 10.20 -26.63
CA PRO A 69 -2.64 11.24 -27.37
C PRO A 69 -4.16 11.25 -27.11
N TYR A 70 -4.71 10.16 -26.60
CA TYR A 70 -6.13 10.00 -26.24
C TYR A 70 -6.38 10.13 -24.73
N GLY A 71 -5.38 10.53 -23.95
CA GLY A 71 -5.49 10.81 -22.51
C GLY A 71 -5.19 9.64 -21.57
N TYR A 72 -4.74 8.49 -22.09
CA TYR A 72 -4.29 7.38 -21.23
C TYR A 72 -2.88 7.67 -20.74
N GLU A 73 -2.76 8.04 -19.47
CA GLU A 73 -1.52 8.58 -18.91
C GLU A 73 -0.94 7.74 -17.77
N TYR A 74 -1.69 6.82 -17.14
CA TYR A 74 -1.20 6.05 -16.00
C TYR A 74 -0.66 4.66 -16.40
N PHE A 75 0.66 4.46 -16.32
CA PHE A 75 1.29 3.14 -16.45
C PHE A 75 1.42 2.49 -15.07
N ILE A 76 0.65 1.42 -14.81
CA ILE A 76 0.57 0.78 -13.50
C ILE A 76 1.22 -0.61 -13.53
N VAL A 77 2.25 -0.79 -12.71
CA VAL A 77 2.79 -2.12 -12.40
C VAL A 77 1.98 -2.71 -11.24
N ASP A 78 1.21 -3.75 -11.54
CA ASP A 78 0.37 -4.43 -10.57
C ASP A 78 1.19 -5.37 -9.66
N ASN A 79 0.52 -6.22 -8.88
CA ASN A 79 1.14 -7.09 -7.90
C ASN A 79 2.27 -7.93 -8.49
N GLY A 80 3.31 -8.20 -7.69
CA GLY A 80 4.45 -9.04 -8.07
C GLY A 80 5.77 -8.30 -8.21
N TRP A 81 5.78 -6.98 -8.35
CA TRP A 81 7.01 -6.20 -8.54
C TRP A 81 8.03 -6.26 -7.40
N TYR A 82 7.64 -6.74 -6.22
CA TYR A 82 8.52 -6.94 -5.05
C TYR A 82 8.62 -8.42 -4.61
N GLY A 83 7.98 -9.34 -5.33
CA GLY A 83 8.05 -10.77 -5.06
C GLY A 83 9.26 -11.40 -5.74
N GLU A 84 9.96 -12.30 -5.04
CA GLU A 84 10.99 -13.14 -5.64
C GLU A 84 10.38 -14.50 -5.98
N TYR A 85 10.24 -14.75 -7.28
CA TYR A 85 9.59 -15.93 -7.81
C TYR A 85 10.62 -16.96 -8.28
N LYS A 86 10.35 -18.23 -8.01
CA LYS A 86 10.95 -19.33 -8.74
C LYS A 86 10.43 -19.29 -10.18
N LEU A 87 11.34 -19.22 -11.14
CA LEU A 87 11.00 -19.21 -12.56
C LEU A 87 11.01 -20.62 -13.15
N ILE A 88 10.15 -20.86 -14.14
CA ILE A 88 10.24 -22.05 -14.99
C ILE A 88 11.57 -21.96 -15.77
N PRO A 89 12.44 -22.99 -15.72
CA PRO A 89 13.77 -22.96 -16.35
C PRO A 89 13.72 -22.50 -17.81
N GLY A 90 14.56 -21.52 -18.15
CA GLY A 90 14.63 -20.97 -19.51
C GLY A 90 13.54 -19.96 -19.86
N THR A 91 12.69 -19.54 -18.92
CA THR A 91 11.61 -18.57 -19.17
C THR A 91 11.56 -17.47 -18.10
N LYS A 92 10.67 -16.48 -18.28
CA LYS A 92 10.30 -15.47 -17.28
C LYS A 92 9.00 -15.78 -16.53
N TYR A 93 8.37 -16.92 -16.80
CA TYR A 93 7.13 -17.29 -16.13
C TYR A 93 7.41 -17.83 -14.73
N ALA A 94 6.59 -17.42 -13.77
CA ALA A 94 6.64 -17.96 -12.42
C ALA A 94 6.16 -19.43 -12.41
N ASP A 95 6.88 -20.28 -11.69
CA ASP A 95 6.51 -21.67 -11.36
C ASP A 95 5.59 -21.72 -10.13
N GLU A 96 5.13 -20.56 -9.66
CA GLU A 96 4.33 -20.41 -8.46
C GLU A 96 3.31 -19.27 -8.59
N LYS A 97 2.13 -19.44 -7.97
CA LYS A 97 1.03 -18.46 -8.02
C LYS A 97 1.34 -17.19 -7.22
N HIS A 98 2.06 -17.34 -6.12
CA HIS A 98 2.51 -16.27 -5.25
C HIS A 98 3.99 -16.52 -4.97
N ALA A 99 4.78 -15.46 -4.93
CA ALA A 99 6.20 -15.50 -4.66
C ALA A 99 6.48 -16.21 -3.33
N SER A 100 7.51 -17.04 -3.35
CA SER A 100 8.03 -17.74 -2.18
C SER A 100 8.74 -16.80 -1.20
N ASP A 101 9.22 -15.65 -1.70
CA ASP A 101 9.83 -14.60 -0.90
C ASP A 101 9.44 -13.19 -1.40
N VAL A 102 9.64 -12.19 -0.55
CA VAL A 102 9.52 -10.76 -0.91
C VAL A 102 10.80 -10.02 -0.57
N ARG A 103 11.18 -9.09 -1.44
CA ARG A 103 12.37 -8.26 -1.24
C ARG A 103 12.04 -7.11 -0.32
N LEU A 104 12.81 -6.96 0.76
CA LEU A 104 12.64 -5.94 1.78
C LEU A 104 13.95 -5.19 2.01
N ASN A 105 13.87 -3.92 2.39
CA ASN A 105 15.00 -3.21 2.98
C ASN A 105 15.11 -3.51 4.49
N GLU A 106 16.08 -2.89 5.16
CA GLU A 106 16.37 -3.06 6.58
C GLU A 106 15.23 -2.65 7.52
N TYR A 107 14.27 -1.85 7.05
CA TYR A 107 13.08 -1.42 7.79
C TYR A 107 11.82 -2.23 7.45
N GLY A 108 11.95 -3.29 6.64
CA GLY A 108 10.81 -4.13 6.25
C GLY A 108 9.90 -3.50 5.18
N LEU A 109 10.40 -2.54 4.41
CA LEU A 109 9.69 -1.93 3.29
C LEU A 109 10.02 -2.66 1.99
N VAL A 110 8.99 -2.95 1.19
CA VAL A 110 9.13 -3.68 -0.07
C VAL A 110 10.06 -2.98 -1.07
N GLN A 111 10.89 -3.75 -1.76
CA GLN A 111 11.84 -3.30 -2.77
C GLN A 111 11.58 -4.02 -4.10
N PRO A 112 11.97 -3.44 -5.25
CA PRO A 112 11.82 -4.11 -6.55
C PRO A 112 12.50 -5.47 -6.59
N SER A 113 11.82 -6.47 -7.13
CA SER A 113 12.33 -7.83 -7.33
C SER A 113 13.60 -7.80 -8.19
N ILE A 114 14.66 -8.49 -7.76
CA ILE A 114 15.84 -8.67 -8.64
C ILE A 114 15.58 -9.64 -9.77
N THR A 115 14.61 -10.55 -9.58
CA THR A 115 14.21 -11.55 -10.59
C THR A 115 13.56 -10.88 -11.79
N TYR A 116 12.67 -9.91 -11.57
CA TYR A 116 11.92 -9.24 -12.63
C TYR A 116 12.39 -7.83 -12.98
N PHE A 117 13.00 -7.12 -12.02
CA PHE A 117 13.49 -5.75 -12.16
C PHE A 117 14.94 -5.64 -11.67
N PRO A 118 15.90 -6.32 -12.33
CA PRO A 118 17.30 -6.34 -11.91
C PRO A 118 17.94 -4.95 -11.85
N SER A 119 17.49 -3.99 -12.67
CA SER A 119 17.93 -2.59 -12.64
C SER A 119 17.12 -1.73 -11.65
N GLY A 120 16.19 -2.33 -10.91
CA GLY A 120 15.17 -1.62 -10.14
C GLY A 120 14.10 -0.98 -11.02
N LEU A 121 13.24 -0.14 -10.42
CA LEU A 121 12.15 0.52 -11.14
C LEU A 121 12.52 1.90 -11.68
N LYS A 122 13.62 2.48 -11.21
CA LYS A 122 14.00 3.85 -11.55
C LYS A 122 14.09 4.09 -13.07
N PRO A 123 14.75 3.24 -13.88
CA PRO A 123 14.82 3.45 -15.33
C PRO A 123 13.44 3.45 -16.00
N LEU A 124 12.51 2.60 -15.55
CA LEU A 124 11.14 2.54 -16.08
C LEU A 124 10.35 3.80 -15.73
N ILE A 125 10.48 4.27 -14.49
CA ILE A 125 9.81 5.49 -13.99
C ILE A 125 10.33 6.71 -14.76
N GLU A 126 11.65 6.87 -14.86
CA GLU A 126 12.26 7.96 -15.62
C GLU A 126 11.84 7.93 -17.09
N ARG A 127 11.80 6.74 -17.70
CA ARG A 127 11.34 6.61 -19.08
C ARG A 127 9.88 7.01 -19.25
N ALA A 128 8.98 6.51 -18.40
CA ALA A 128 7.57 6.86 -18.43
C ALA A 128 7.38 8.38 -18.30
N HIS A 129 8.04 9.02 -17.33
CA HIS A 129 7.96 10.47 -17.15
C HIS A 129 8.52 11.24 -18.34
N SER A 130 9.65 10.80 -18.93
CA SER A 130 10.22 11.45 -20.11
C SER A 130 9.31 11.43 -21.34
N LEU A 131 8.37 10.47 -21.39
CA LEU A 131 7.35 10.35 -22.43
C LEU A 131 6.03 11.06 -22.08
N GLY A 132 5.92 11.66 -20.89
CA GLY A 132 4.70 12.33 -20.42
C GLY A 132 3.68 11.39 -19.77
N LEU A 133 4.04 10.13 -19.50
CA LEU A 133 3.21 9.21 -18.71
C LEU A 133 3.45 9.44 -17.22
N LYS A 134 2.45 9.06 -16.41
CA LYS A 134 2.50 8.90 -14.96
C LYS A 134 2.75 7.44 -14.62
N PHE A 135 3.44 7.17 -13.51
CA PHE A 135 3.76 5.81 -13.07
C PHE A 135 3.06 5.45 -11.75
N GLY A 136 2.61 4.21 -11.61
CA GLY A 136 1.99 3.72 -10.38
C GLY A 136 2.35 2.28 -10.03
N LEU A 137 2.21 1.94 -8.75
CA LEU A 137 2.58 0.66 -8.16
C LEU A 137 1.45 0.12 -7.29
N HIS A 138 1.14 -1.16 -7.43
CA HIS A 138 0.23 -1.88 -6.53
C HIS A 138 0.91 -2.25 -5.19
N LEU A 139 0.19 -2.18 -4.08
CA LEU A 139 0.65 -2.68 -2.78
C LEU A 139 -0.40 -3.58 -2.12
N MET A 140 0.06 -4.65 -1.48
CA MET A 140 -0.77 -5.40 -0.54
C MET A 140 -0.92 -4.61 0.76
N ARG A 141 -2.14 -4.58 1.30
CA ARG A 141 -2.41 -3.99 2.63
C ARG A 141 -1.52 -4.65 3.69
N GLY A 142 -0.96 -3.82 4.57
CA GLY A 142 -0.38 -4.27 5.83
C GLY A 142 1.14 -4.33 5.81
N ILE A 143 1.71 -5.21 6.62
CA ILE A 143 3.14 -5.37 6.81
C ILE A 143 3.60 -6.77 6.34
N PRO A 144 4.72 -6.90 5.62
CA PRO A 144 5.23 -8.20 5.18
C PRO A 144 5.41 -9.19 6.32
N ARG A 145 4.90 -10.42 6.17
CA ARG A 145 5.08 -11.49 7.16
C ARG A 145 6.55 -11.76 7.43
N LYS A 146 7.40 -11.65 6.40
CA LYS A 146 8.85 -11.74 6.53
C LYS A 146 9.43 -10.64 7.44
N ALA A 147 8.97 -9.39 7.34
CA ALA A 147 9.38 -8.31 8.23
C ALA A 147 9.02 -8.62 9.69
N VAL A 148 7.83 -9.19 9.91
CA VAL A 148 7.36 -9.63 11.25
C VAL A 148 8.18 -10.81 11.77
N GLN A 149 8.47 -11.81 10.94
CA GLN A 149 9.28 -12.97 11.32
C GLN A 149 10.69 -12.56 11.74
N LEU A 150 11.35 -11.71 10.94
CA LEU A 150 12.67 -11.14 11.23
C LEU A 150 12.64 -10.05 12.31
N ASN A 151 11.43 -9.62 12.70
CA ASN A 151 11.16 -8.54 13.64
C ASN A 151 11.92 -7.24 13.31
N LEU A 152 11.87 -6.82 12.04
CA LEU A 152 12.62 -5.65 11.55
C LEU A 152 12.18 -4.35 12.23
N PRO A 153 13.09 -3.37 12.40
CA PRO A 153 12.78 -2.09 13.04
C PRO A 153 11.81 -1.24 12.20
N ILE A 154 10.93 -0.50 12.87
CA ILE A 154 10.11 0.53 12.22
C ILE A 154 10.91 1.83 12.18
N LYS A 155 11.17 2.33 10.97
CA LYS A 155 12.02 3.51 10.72
C LYS A 155 11.61 4.70 11.58
N GLY A 156 12.58 5.29 12.29
CA GLY A 156 12.35 6.49 13.10
C GLY A 156 11.67 6.23 14.46
N THR A 157 11.52 4.97 14.88
CA THR A 157 10.88 4.63 16.16
C THR A 157 11.71 3.61 16.95
N LYS A 158 11.31 3.38 18.21
CA LYS A 158 11.81 2.26 19.03
C LYS A 158 11.08 0.93 18.78
N TYR A 159 10.00 0.95 18.00
CA TYR A 159 9.13 -0.21 17.77
C TYR A 159 9.63 -1.07 16.61
N ARG A 160 9.15 -2.30 16.55
CA ARG A 160 9.50 -3.29 15.54
C ARG A 160 8.26 -3.91 14.93
N ALA A 161 8.44 -4.63 13.82
CA ALA A 161 7.37 -5.22 13.04
C ALA A 161 6.41 -6.11 13.87
N LYS A 162 6.91 -6.86 14.87
CA LYS A 162 6.04 -7.67 15.75
C LYS A 162 5.16 -6.83 16.69
N ASP A 163 5.57 -5.60 17.02
CA ASP A 163 4.84 -4.75 17.96
C ASP A 163 3.55 -4.18 17.36
N ILE A 164 3.49 -4.10 16.02
CA ILE A 164 2.39 -3.46 15.27
C ILE A 164 1.60 -4.43 14.38
N ALA A 165 1.99 -5.70 14.32
CA ALA A 165 1.34 -6.67 13.43
C ALA A 165 0.10 -7.30 14.07
N ASP A 166 -1.03 -7.24 13.38
CA ASP A 166 -2.20 -8.06 13.67
C ASP A 166 -2.11 -9.36 12.85
N THR A 167 -1.67 -10.43 13.51
CA THR A 167 -1.48 -11.75 12.88
C THR A 167 -2.79 -12.48 12.61
N SER A 168 -3.92 -12.01 13.15
CA SER A 168 -5.26 -12.51 12.84
C SER A 168 -5.85 -11.85 11.58
N SER A 169 -5.43 -10.62 11.27
CA SER A 169 -5.84 -9.89 10.08
C SER A 169 -5.04 -10.31 8.85
N ILE A 170 -5.52 -11.30 8.12
CA ILE A 170 -4.86 -11.84 6.93
C ILE A 170 -5.63 -11.59 5.63
N CYS A 171 -4.91 -11.60 4.52
CA CYS A 171 -5.54 -11.77 3.21
C CYS A 171 -5.75 -13.26 2.92
N LYS A 172 -6.96 -13.64 2.48
CA LYS A 172 -7.34 -15.04 2.20
C LYS A 172 -6.72 -15.59 0.92
N TRP A 173 -6.29 -14.72 0.00
CA TRP A 173 -5.85 -15.08 -1.34
C TRP A 173 -4.40 -14.68 -1.64
N CYS A 174 -3.68 -14.05 -0.72
CA CYS A 174 -2.26 -13.75 -0.85
C CYS A 174 -1.63 -13.69 0.54
N HIS A 175 -0.52 -14.42 0.73
CA HIS A 175 0.06 -14.64 2.05
C HIS A 175 1.25 -13.71 2.36
N TYR A 176 1.48 -12.66 1.57
CA TYR A 176 2.63 -11.77 1.75
C TYR A 176 2.61 -11.00 3.06
N ASN A 177 1.43 -10.52 3.49
CA ASN A 177 1.29 -9.59 4.60
C ASN A 177 0.41 -10.12 5.74
N TYR A 178 0.66 -9.57 6.93
CA TYR A 178 -0.32 -9.43 8.01
C TYR A 178 -0.92 -8.03 7.99
N GLY A 179 -2.05 -7.83 8.67
CA GLY A 179 -2.56 -6.50 8.97
C GLY A 179 -1.64 -5.73 9.90
N VAL A 180 -1.73 -4.41 9.84
CA VAL A 180 -1.13 -3.52 10.84
C VAL A 180 -2.23 -3.13 11.82
N ASP A 181 -1.99 -3.32 13.11
CA ASP A 181 -2.84 -2.86 14.20
C ASP A 181 -2.61 -1.36 14.41
N MET A 182 -3.57 -0.55 13.95
CA MET A 182 -3.46 0.91 13.98
C MET A 182 -3.60 1.51 15.39
N ASP A 183 -3.97 0.72 16.40
CA ASP A 183 -3.99 1.15 17.80
C ASP A 183 -2.59 1.07 18.45
N LYS A 184 -1.62 0.45 17.76
CA LYS A 184 -0.24 0.30 18.27
C LYS A 184 0.62 1.51 17.91
N PRO A 185 1.43 2.02 18.86
CA PRO A 185 2.41 3.05 18.53
C PRO A 185 3.46 2.47 17.56
N GLY A 186 3.87 3.25 16.56
CA GLY A 186 4.72 2.80 15.45
C GLY A 186 3.94 2.38 14.19
N ALA A 187 2.63 2.11 14.29
CA ALA A 187 1.83 1.66 13.14
C ALA A 187 1.70 2.74 12.06
N GLN A 188 1.42 3.98 12.45
CA GLN A 188 1.34 5.10 11.52
C GLN A 188 2.71 5.44 10.92
N GLU A 189 3.77 5.37 11.72
CA GLU A 189 5.14 5.61 11.27
C GLU A 189 5.61 4.59 10.24
N TYR A 190 5.18 3.32 10.37
CA TYR A 190 5.40 2.31 9.33
C TYR A 190 4.78 2.74 8.00
N TYR A 191 3.49 3.08 7.98
CA TYR A 191 2.84 3.51 6.73
C TYR A 191 3.44 4.81 6.18
N ASN A 192 3.76 5.78 7.04
CA ASN A 192 4.44 7.00 6.62
C ASN A 192 5.77 6.68 5.94
N SER A 193 6.56 5.75 6.50
CA SER A 193 7.85 5.36 5.93
C SER A 193 7.69 4.66 4.56
N LEU A 194 6.68 3.80 4.41
CA LEU A 194 6.38 3.13 3.14
C LEU A 194 5.95 4.13 2.06
N ILE A 195 5.01 5.02 2.40
CA ILE A 195 4.50 6.04 1.46
C ILE A 195 5.59 7.05 1.09
N ASN A 196 6.43 7.47 2.03
CA ASN A 196 7.56 8.34 1.74
C ASN A 196 8.56 7.66 0.80
N GLN A 197 8.89 6.39 1.01
CA GLN A 197 9.76 5.64 0.09
C GLN A 197 9.17 5.60 -1.33
N LEU A 198 7.86 5.33 -1.46
CA LEU A 198 7.21 5.33 -2.76
C LEU A 198 7.18 6.72 -3.40
N ALA A 199 6.93 7.78 -2.62
CA ALA A 199 6.98 9.14 -3.10
C ALA A 199 8.39 9.52 -3.59
N ASP A 200 9.44 9.16 -2.85
CA ASP A 200 10.83 9.43 -3.24
C ASP A 200 11.25 8.65 -4.49
N LEU A 201 10.71 7.44 -4.66
CA LEU A 201 10.93 6.62 -5.86
C LEU A 201 10.20 7.21 -7.08
N LEU A 202 8.94 7.64 -6.91
CA LEU A 202 8.04 8.08 -7.98
C LEU A 202 8.13 9.57 -8.32
N LYS A 203 8.71 10.43 -7.46
CA LYS A 203 8.83 11.88 -7.72
C LYS A 203 10.07 12.27 -8.52
N GLN A 204 10.91 11.32 -8.93
CA GLN A 204 12.09 11.63 -9.72
C GLN A 204 11.62 12.15 -11.09
N MET A 205 11.68 13.49 -11.24
CA MET A 205 11.37 14.33 -12.42
C MET A 205 9.93 14.87 -12.58
N ILE A 206 9.57 15.86 -11.76
CA ILE A 206 8.73 17.01 -12.19
C ILE A 206 9.53 18.29 -11.94
#